data_AF-A0A2E1U6Y9-F1
#
_entry.id   AF-A0A2E1U6Y9-F1
#
_cell.length_a   1.000
_cell.length_b   1.000
_cell.length_c   1.000
_cell.angle_alpha   90.00
_cell.angle_beta   90.00
_cell.angle_gamma   90.00
#
_symmetry.space_group_name_H-M   'P 1'
#
loop_
_entity.id
_entity.type
_entity.pdbx_description
1 polymer ?
#
loop_
_entity_poly.entity_id
_entity_poly.type
_entity_poly.pdbx_seq_one_letter_code
_entity_poly.pdbx_strand_id
1 'polypeptide(L)'
;MHRLLLSVVLVGCQTAQMASNTGVSNTPEARLAERQQAAKADAKALREVAERFWLARVSEDWKVVYEHLPAKVRGEEGWEAWAEWAAAESPFIFEKADPGEVEAMDGFGWQSVAVQTRIRRFPQLEARELNRNDCWMKEEGRWVIVEDRKEKEKLPAKPSTRDLLAEELVRDVHAIVNAARADRNFDRYWDHSDPDDRELVAREKFEELHAEFGFYGAKPLWIEVVGDSARVQHEILIKNLHPSLRKMDPQPAVLVEQYRRVDGTWYYDFKTDHPGAASDDAVAASE
;
A
#
# COMPACT_ATOMS: atom_id res chain seq x y z
N MET A 1 50.42 25.19 -4.81
CA MET A 1 50.05 24.36 -3.65
C MET A 1 49.21 25.21 -2.70
N HIS A 2 48.03 24.68 -2.31
CA HIS A 2 47.19 25.08 -1.17
C HIS A 2 46.53 26.47 -1.20
N ARG A 3 45.32 26.52 -1.77
CA ARG A 3 44.27 27.48 -1.40
C ARG A 3 43.42 26.83 -0.30
N LEU A 4 43.47 27.39 0.91
CA LEU A 4 42.51 27.14 1.99
C LEU A 4 41.68 28.42 2.14
N LEU A 5 40.46 28.41 1.61
CA LEU A 5 39.44 29.41 1.89
C LEU A 5 38.40 28.72 2.78
N LEU A 6 38.42 29.07 4.07
CA LEU A 6 37.30 28.89 4.97
C LEU A 6 36.12 29.70 4.41
N SER A 7 35.04 29.02 4.06
CA SER A 7 33.73 29.65 3.86
C SER A 7 32.75 29.04 4.84
N VAL A 8 32.30 29.91 5.74
CA VAL A 8 31.27 29.72 6.76
C VAL A 8 29.99 29.18 6.13
N VAL A 9 29.53 28.00 6.57
CA VAL A 9 28.19 27.50 6.28
C VAL A 9 27.23 28.17 7.26
N LEU A 10 26.52 29.18 6.76
CA LEU A 10 25.34 29.76 7.42
C LEU A 10 24.19 28.75 7.33
N VAL A 11 23.93 28.09 8.45
CA VAL A 11 22.66 27.41 8.73
C VAL A 11 21.58 28.49 8.85
N GLY A 12 20.79 28.64 7.78
CA GLY A 12 19.61 29.49 7.77
C GLY A 12 18.35 28.65 7.95
N CYS A 13 17.76 28.72 9.13
CA CYS A 13 16.34 28.44 9.34
C CYS A 13 15.51 29.23 8.30
N GLN A 14 14.68 28.53 7.53
CA GLN A 14 13.49 29.14 6.93
C GLN A 14 12.26 28.52 7.58
N THR A 15 11.86 29.15 8.68
CA THR A 15 10.47 29.19 9.13
C THR A 15 9.60 29.89 8.09
N ALA A 16 8.41 29.31 7.87
CA ALA A 16 7.20 29.96 7.42
C ALA A 16 7.30 30.75 6.10
N GLN A 17 6.97 30.08 5.00
CA GLN A 17 6.37 30.77 3.87
C GLN A 17 4.88 30.43 3.83
N MET A 18 4.11 31.48 4.11
CA MET A 18 2.66 31.50 4.12
C MET A 18 2.09 31.00 2.80
N ALA A 19 0.98 30.28 2.95
CA ALA A 19 -0.08 30.09 1.99
C ALA A 19 -0.12 31.16 0.88
N SER A 20 0.43 30.82 -0.28
CA SER A 20 -0.12 31.23 -1.54
C SER A 20 0.02 30.05 -2.49
N ASN A 21 -1.09 29.41 -2.82
CA ASN A 21 -1.33 28.83 -4.14
C ASN A 21 -2.72 28.20 -4.22
N THR A 22 -3.42 28.63 -5.29
CA THR A 22 -4.50 27.92 -6.00
C THR A 22 -5.65 27.38 -5.14
N GLY A 23 -6.77 28.09 -5.14
CA GLY A 23 -8.07 27.59 -4.71
C GLY A 23 -8.57 26.47 -5.62
N VAL A 24 -7.90 25.32 -5.59
CA VAL A 24 -8.57 24.06 -5.83
C VAL A 24 -9.40 23.83 -4.56
N SER A 25 -10.71 23.77 -4.74
CA SER A 25 -11.63 23.37 -3.67
C SER A 25 -11.10 22.10 -3.00
N ASN A 26 -10.85 22.09 -1.69
CA ASN A 26 -10.45 20.86 -0.98
C ASN A 26 -11.67 19.95 -0.74
N THR A 27 -12.59 19.87 -1.71
CA THR A 27 -13.74 18.99 -1.64
C THR A 27 -13.38 17.60 -2.16
N PRO A 28 -14.09 16.55 -1.69
CA PRO A 28 -13.91 15.19 -2.17
C PRO A 28 -13.90 15.07 -3.70
N GLU A 29 -14.79 15.78 -4.40
CA GLU A 29 -14.92 15.72 -5.85
C GLU A 29 -13.72 16.31 -6.59
N ALA A 30 -13.17 17.41 -6.06
CA ALA A 30 -12.00 18.04 -6.65
C ALA A 30 -10.74 17.17 -6.48
N ARG A 31 -10.54 16.61 -5.28
CA ARG A 31 -9.45 15.64 -5.03
C ARG A 31 -9.59 14.40 -5.91
N LEU A 32 -10.82 13.89 -6.07
CA LEU A 32 -11.10 12.76 -6.96
C LEU A 32 -10.76 13.09 -8.41
N ALA A 33 -11.16 14.26 -8.91
CA ALA A 33 -10.88 14.67 -10.28
C ALA A 33 -9.36 14.74 -10.56
N GLU A 34 -8.57 15.24 -9.60
CA GLU A 34 -7.11 15.26 -9.68
C GLU A 34 -6.51 13.84 -9.68
N ARG A 35 -6.95 12.97 -8.76
CA ARG A 35 -6.53 11.55 -8.69
C ARG A 35 -6.84 10.83 -10.00
N GLN A 36 -8.02 11.04 -10.58
CA GLN A 36 -8.43 10.44 -11.85
C GLN A 36 -7.60 10.96 -13.02
N GLN A 37 -7.21 12.24 -13.01
CA GLN A 37 -6.32 12.78 -14.04
C GLN A 37 -4.91 12.18 -13.94
N ALA A 38 -4.36 12.04 -12.73
CA ALA A 38 -3.08 11.37 -12.50
C ALA A 38 -3.14 9.88 -12.91
N ALA A 39 -4.22 9.19 -12.57
CA ALA A 39 -4.48 7.79 -12.91
C ALA A 39 -4.40 7.53 -14.43
N LYS A 40 -4.90 8.44 -15.28
CA LYS A 40 -4.80 8.31 -16.74
C LYS A 40 -3.36 8.31 -17.23
N ALA A 41 -2.52 9.20 -16.69
CA ALA A 41 -1.10 9.26 -17.02
C ALA A 41 -0.37 8.00 -16.55
N ASP A 42 -0.68 7.55 -15.33
CA ASP A 42 -0.12 6.35 -14.73
C ASP A 42 -0.49 5.08 -15.49
N ALA A 43 -1.75 4.94 -15.93
CA ALA A 43 -2.21 3.80 -16.70
C ALA A 43 -1.53 3.74 -18.08
N LYS A 44 -1.27 4.90 -18.71
CA LYS A 44 -0.50 4.95 -19.96
C LYS A 44 0.95 4.49 -19.73
N ALA A 45 1.63 5.03 -18.72
CA ALA A 45 3.01 4.66 -18.40
C ALA A 45 3.12 3.17 -18.03
N LEU A 46 2.17 2.66 -17.24
CA LEU A 46 2.15 1.25 -16.88
C LEU A 46 1.92 0.34 -18.09
N ARG A 47 1.05 0.73 -19.03
CA ARG A 47 0.83 -0.03 -20.26
C ARG A 47 2.13 -0.22 -21.05
N GLU A 48 2.87 0.87 -21.28
CA GLU A 48 4.16 0.84 -21.99
C GLU A 48 5.18 -0.06 -21.27
N VAL A 49 5.26 0.05 -19.94
CA VAL A 49 6.14 -0.80 -19.12
C VAL A 49 5.75 -2.27 -19.21
N ALA A 50 4.46 -2.56 -19.08
CA ALA A 50 3.99 -3.93 -19.02
C ALA A 50 4.08 -4.63 -20.39
N GLU A 51 3.87 -3.91 -21.49
CA GLU A 51 4.15 -4.39 -22.85
C GLU A 51 5.63 -4.76 -23.02
N ARG A 52 6.54 -3.88 -22.58
CA ARG A 52 7.99 -4.14 -22.63
C ARG A 52 8.38 -5.35 -21.77
N PHE A 53 7.82 -5.46 -20.57
CA PHE A 53 8.07 -6.59 -19.67
C PHE A 53 7.63 -7.92 -20.29
N TRP A 54 6.42 -7.99 -20.86
CA TRP A 54 5.91 -9.22 -21.45
C TRP A 54 6.63 -9.61 -22.73
N LEU A 55 7.00 -8.64 -23.57
CA LEU A 55 7.86 -8.89 -24.72
C LEU A 55 9.20 -9.51 -24.27
N ALA A 56 9.83 -8.92 -23.24
CA ALA A 56 11.06 -9.44 -22.66
C ALA A 56 10.88 -10.83 -22.03
N ARG A 57 9.74 -11.09 -21.40
CA ARG A 57 9.45 -12.39 -20.78
C ARG A 57 9.29 -13.51 -21.82
N VAL A 58 8.73 -13.18 -22.99
CA VAL A 58 8.59 -14.11 -24.14
C VAL A 58 9.92 -14.34 -24.85
N SER A 59 10.71 -13.27 -25.06
CA SER A 59 12.02 -13.38 -25.71
C SER A 59 13.15 -13.81 -24.77
N GLU A 60 12.85 -14.06 -23.50
CA GLU A 60 13.82 -14.35 -22.44
C GLU A 60 14.91 -13.26 -22.30
N ASP A 61 14.57 -11.99 -22.54
CA ASP A 61 15.44 -10.86 -22.20
C ASP A 61 15.40 -10.61 -20.69
N TRP A 62 16.18 -11.42 -19.98
CA TRP A 62 16.21 -11.45 -18.51
C TRP A 62 16.65 -10.15 -17.89
N LYS A 63 17.46 -9.35 -18.58
CA LYS A 63 17.87 -8.04 -18.09
C LYS A 63 16.67 -7.12 -17.96
N VAL A 64 15.83 -7.05 -18.99
CA VAL A 64 14.62 -6.21 -18.97
C VAL A 64 13.60 -6.76 -17.98
N VAL A 65 13.43 -8.09 -17.89
CA VAL A 65 12.55 -8.70 -16.87
C VAL A 65 13.02 -8.30 -15.47
N TYR A 66 14.32 -8.43 -15.18
CA TYR A 66 14.92 -8.09 -13.90
C TYR A 66 14.76 -6.62 -13.51
N GLU A 67 14.87 -5.69 -14.47
CA GLU A 67 14.69 -4.25 -14.23
C GLU A 67 13.32 -3.92 -13.58
N HIS A 68 12.31 -4.73 -13.87
CA HIS A 68 10.92 -4.59 -13.40
C HIS A 68 10.57 -5.48 -12.20
N LEU A 69 11.54 -6.16 -11.60
CA LEU A 69 11.33 -6.88 -10.34
C LEU A 69 11.44 -5.93 -9.13
N PRO A 70 10.75 -6.23 -8.01
CA PRO A 70 10.86 -5.46 -6.78
C PRO A 70 12.31 -5.34 -6.27
N ALA A 71 12.66 -4.25 -5.61
CA ALA A 71 14.02 -4.00 -5.11
C ALA A 71 14.56 -5.15 -4.23
N LYS A 72 13.71 -5.77 -3.41
CA LYS A 72 14.07 -6.95 -2.59
C LYS A 72 14.52 -8.17 -3.40
N VAL A 73 14.07 -8.28 -4.66
CA VAL A 73 14.45 -9.35 -5.59
C VAL A 73 15.70 -8.95 -6.36
N ARG A 74 15.86 -7.65 -6.66
CA ARG A 74 17.01 -7.09 -7.35
C ARG A 74 18.24 -6.95 -6.43
N GLY A 75 18.60 -8.04 -5.76
CA GLY A 75 19.66 -8.09 -4.75
C GLY A 75 21.07 -7.77 -5.29
N GLU A 76 22.07 -7.96 -4.43
CA GLU A 76 23.45 -7.53 -4.68
C GLU A 76 24.14 -8.31 -5.82
N GLU A 77 23.73 -9.54 -6.10
CA GLU A 77 24.33 -10.41 -7.13
C GLU A 77 24.09 -9.90 -8.56
N GLY A 78 23.16 -8.95 -8.75
CA GLY A 78 22.92 -8.31 -10.02
C GLY A 78 22.08 -9.13 -11.00
N TRP A 79 21.86 -8.57 -12.19
CA TRP A 79 20.95 -9.14 -13.17
C TRP A 79 21.53 -10.38 -13.87
N GLU A 80 22.86 -10.49 -13.99
CA GLU A 80 23.52 -11.63 -14.63
C GLU A 80 23.29 -12.94 -13.87
N ALA A 81 23.56 -12.95 -12.56
CA ALA A 81 23.34 -14.12 -11.72
C ALA A 81 21.86 -14.53 -11.67
N TRP A 82 20.97 -13.54 -11.60
CA TRP A 82 19.54 -13.78 -11.67
C TRP A 82 19.10 -14.37 -13.02
N ALA A 83 19.66 -13.89 -14.13
CA ALA A 83 19.37 -14.38 -15.47
C ALA A 83 19.83 -15.83 -15.67
N GLU A 84 21.00 -16.21 -15.15
CA GLU A 84 21.48 -17.60 -15.15
C GLU A 84 20.52 -18.50 -14.37
N TRP A 85 20.11 -18.09 -13.17
CA TRP A 85 19.10 -18.79 -12.39
C TRP A 85 17.77 -18.88 -13.14
N ALA A 86 17.27 -17.78 -13.71
CA ALA A 86 15.97 -17.76 -14.40
C ALA A 86 15.97 -18.68 -15.64
N ALA A 87 17.05 -18.73 -16.39
CA ALA A 87 17.19 -19.61 -17.55
C ALA A 87 17.19 -21.10 -17.17
N ALA A 88 17.78 -21.44 -16.02
CA ALA A 88 17.89 -22.82 -15.53
C ALA A 88 16.65 -23.27 -14.74
N GLU A 89 16.14 -22.42 -13.85
CA GLU A 89 15.21 -22.78 -12.78
C GLU A 89 13.80 -22.21 -12.98
N SER A 90 13.56 -21.27 -13.92
CA SER A 90 12.19 -20.78 -14.19
C SER A 90 11.31 -21.96 -14.62
N PRO A 91 10.24 -22.28 -13.86
CA PRO A 91 9.42 -23.47 -14.11
C PRO A 91 8.63 -23.37 -15.42
N PHE A 92 8.41 -22.15 -15.89
CA PHE A 92 7.60 -21.85 -17.07
C PHE A 92 8.43 -21.14 -18.15
N ILE A 93 8.09 -21.47 -19.39
CA ILE A 93 8.45 -20.73 -20.61
C ILE A 93 7.17 -20.03 -21.09
N PHE A 94 7.28 -18.76 -21.44
CA PHE A 94 6.18 -17.99 -22.04
C PHE A 94 6.43 -17.91 -23.55
N GLU A 95 5.56 -18.53 -24.34
CA GLU A 95 5.69 -18.59 -25.80
C GLU A 95 4.99 -17.41 -26.47
N LYS A 96 3.91 -16.92 -25.84
CA LYS A 96 3.18 -15.71 -26.24
C LYS A 96 2.64 -15.00 -25.02
N ALA A 97 2.50 -13.69 -25.12
CA ALA A 97 1.79 -12.84 -24.18
C ALA A 97 1.04 -11.76 -24.97
N ASP A 98 -0.23 -11.55 -24.62
CA ASP A 98 -1.11 -10.53 -25.16
C ASP A 98 -1.59 -9.62 -24.01
N PRO A 99 -0.86 -8.52 -23.75
CA PRO A 99 -1.24 -7.50 -22.77
C PRO A 99 -2.62 -6.91 -23.06
N GLY A 100 -3.53 -7.01 -22.09
CA GLY A 100 -4.90 -6.53 -22.18
C GLY A 100 -5.13 -5.19 -21.47
N GLU A 101 -6.29 -5.08 -20.81
CA GLU A 101 -6.69 -3.91 -20.03
C GLU A 101 -5.68 -3.58 -18.93
N VAL A 102 -5.42 -2.27 -18.76
CA VAL A 102 -4.54 -1.72 -17.73
C VAL A 102 -5.29 -0.63 -16.97
N GLU A 103 -5.33 -0.78 -15.66
CA GLU A 103 -5.80 0.24 -14.73
C GLU A 103 -4.66 0.63 -13.79
N ALA A 104 -4.56 1.90 -13.42
CA ALA A 104 -3.57 2.36 -12.44
C ALA A 104 -4.11 3.52 -11.62
N MET A 105 -3.79 3.57 -10.33
CA MET A 105 -4.15 4.66 -9.43
C MET A 105 -3.28 4.63 -8.18
N ASP A 106 -2.90 5.81 -7.68
CA ASP A 106 -2.13 5.98 -6.43
C ASP A 106 -0.84 5.15 -6.34
N GLY A 107 -0.17 4.95 -7.48
CA GLY A 107 1.06 4.15 -7.54
C GLY A 107 0.86 2.63 -7.55
N PHE A 108 -0.38 2.15 -7.69
CA PHE A 108 -0.71 0.74 -7.91
C PHE A 108 -1.28 0.53 -9.31
N GLY A 109 -1.09 -0.67 -9.83
CA GLY A 109 -1.47 -1.03 -11.19
C GLY A 109 -2.01 -2.44 -11.32
N TRP A 110 -2.93 -2.63 -12.24
CA TRP A 110 -3.53 -3.93 -12.55
C TRP A 110 -3.54 -4.11 -14.06
N GLN A 111 -3.02 -5.24 -14.50
CA GLN A 111 -2.96 -5.59 -15.92
C GLN A 111 -3.58 -6.97 -16.12
N SER A 112 -4.55 -7.05 -17.04
CA SER A 112 -4.95 -8.33 -17.60
C SER A 112 -3.98 -8.75 -18.70
N VAL A 113 -3.64 -10.03 -18.77
CA VAL A 113 -2.77 -10.56 -19.83
C VAL A 113 -3.16 -12.00 -20.16
N ALA A 114 -3.33 -12.28 -21.44
CA ALA A 114 -3.47 -13.65 -21.93
C ALA A 114 -2.09 -14.18 -22.30
N VAL A 115 -1.71 -15.34 -21.76
CA VAL A 115 -0.39 -15.94 -22.00
C VAL A 115 -0.53 -17.35 -22.52
N GLN A 116 0.37 -17.73 -23.42
CA GLN A 116 0.60 -19.12 -23.80
C GLN A 116 1.88 -19.58 -23.10
N THR A 117 1.77 -20.56 -22.21
CA THR A 117 2.90 -21.01 -21.39
C THR A 117 3.06 -22.52 -21.35
N ARG A 118 4.31 -22.98 -21.26
CA ARG A 118 4.67 -24.40 -21.15
C ARG A 118 5.58 -24.62 -19.95
N ILE A 119 5.50 -25.79 -19.34
CA ILE A 119 6.42 -26.19 -18.26
C ILE A 119 7.78 -26.51 -18.88
N ARG A 120 8.84 -25.82 -18.41
CA ARG A 120 10.20 -25.96 -18.96
C ARG A 120 10.70 -27.41 -18.89
N ARG A 121 10.51 -28.06 -17.74
CA ARG A 121 10.95 -29.45 -17.47
C ARG A 121 10.24 -30.51 -18.33
N PHE A 122 9.09 -30.19 -18.92
CA PHE A 122 8.31 -31.13 -19.74
C PHE A 122 8.04 -30.54 -21.14
N PRO A 123 9.08 -30.44 -21.99
CA PRO A 123 8.95 -29.79 -23.29
C PRO A 123 8.05 -30.50 -24.30
N GLN A 124 7.76 -31.77 -24.07
CA GLN A 124 6.83 -32.55 -24.87
C GLN A 124 5.35 -32.22 -24.62
N LEU A 125 5.03 -31.52 -23.51
CA LEU A 125 3.66 -31.10 -23.23
C LEU A 125 3.32 -29.85 -24.03
N GLU A 126 2.09 -29.80 -24.56
CA GLU A 126 1.60 -28.62 -25.26
C GLU A 126 1.50 -27.42 -24.32
N ALA A 127 1.75 -26.24 -24.88
CA ALA A 127 1.57 -24.99 -24.18
C ALA A 127 0.08 -24.76 -23.88
N ARG A 128 -0.20 -24.21 -22.69
CA ARG A 128 -1.54 -23.90 -22.21
C ARG A 128 -1.79 -22.40 -22.28
N GLU A 129 -3.01 -22.05 -22.62
CA GLU A 129 -3.49 -20.68 -22.55
C GLU A 129 -4.02 -20.39 -21.13
N LEU A 130 -3.64 -19.24 -20.59
CA LEU A 130 -4.05 -18.77 -19.27
C LEU A 130 -4.32 -17.27 -19.34
N ASN A 131 -5.40 -16.83 -18.68
CA ASN A 131 -5.63 -15.42 -18.42
C ASN A 131 -5.14 -15.10 -17.00
N ARG A 132 -4.36 -14.04 -16.88
CA ARG A 132 -3.80 -13.56 -15.61
C ARG A 132 -4.23 -12.12 -15.37
N ASN A 133 -4.36 -11.78 -14.10
CA ASN A 133 -4.42 -10.40 -13.64
C ASN A 133 -3.18 -10.16 -12.77
N ASP A 134 -2.20 -9.45 -13.33
CA ASP A 134 -0.96 -9.14 -12.67
C ASP A 134 -1.03 -7.75 -12.01
N CYS A 135 -0.48 -7.67 -10.81
CA CYS A 135 -0.45 -6.46 -10.01
C CYS A 135 0.92 -5.80 -10.12
N TRP A 136 0.92 -4.47 -10.14
CA TRP A 136 2.09 -3.64 -10.28
C TRP A 136 2.10 -2.58 -9.19
N MET A 137 3.29 -2.13 -8.80
CA MET A 137 3.45 -1.03 -7.86
C MET A 137 4.60 -0.11 -8.27
N LYS A 138 4.54 1.16 -7.89
CA LYS A 138 5.64 2.10 -8.05
C LYS A 138 6.60 2.01 -6.88
N GLU A 139 7.84 1.63 -7.15
CA GLU A 139 8.97 1.73 -6.22
C GLU A 139 9.94 2.81 -6.73
N GLU A 140 10.14 3.89 -5.96
CA GLU A 140 11.05 4.99 -6.33
C GLU A 140 10.76 5.57 -7.74
N GLY A 141 9.48 5.65 -8.11
CA GLY A 141 9.06 6.14 -9.42
C GLY A 141 9.12 5.13 -10.56
N ARG A 142 9.53 3.88 -10.31
CA ARG A 142 9.56 2.79 -11.29
C ARG A 142 8.45 1.79 -11.06
N TRP A 143 7.77 1.37 -12.13
CA TRP A 143 6.81 0.27 -12.07
C TRP A 143 7.53 -1.07 -11.96
N VAL A 144 7.18 -1.83 -10.93
CA VAL A 144 7.63 -3.19 -10.69
C VAL A 144 6.43 -4.13 -10.59
N ILE A 145 6.60 -5.38 -11.05
CA ILE A 145 5.57 -6.41 -10.96
C ILE A 145 5.59 -7.04 -9.56
N VAL A 146 4.42 -7.18 -8.96
CA VAL A 146 4.25 -7.88 -7.67
C VAL A 146 3.90 -9.32 -7.98
N GLU A 147 4.84 -10.25 -7.80
CA GLU A 147 4.61 -11.67 -8.08
C GLU A 147 4.13 -12.46 -6.85
N ASP A 148 4.57 -12.05 -5.65
CA ASP A 148 4.25 -12.74 -4.40
C ASP A 148 2.74 -12.63 -4.07
N ARG A 149 2.11 -13.79 -3.86
CA ARG A 149 0.67 -13.87 -3.60
C ARG A 149 0.27 -13.15 -2.29
N LYS A 150 1.06 -13.28 -1.23
CA LYS A 150 0.75 -12.65 0.06
C LYS A 150 0.89 -11.14 -0.02
N GLU A 151 1.77 -10.63 -0.87
CA GLU A 151 1.87 -9.19 -1.15
C GLU A 151 0.68 -8.71 -1.99
N LYS A 152 0.27 -9.45 -3.02
CA LYS A 152 -0.94 -9.13 -3.79
C LYS A 152 -2.18 -9.00 -2.89
N GLU A 153 -2.32 -9.87 -1.90
CA GLU A 153 -3.45 -9.85 -0.93
C GLU A 153 -3.47 -8.58 -0.05
N LYS A 154 -2.34 -7.86 0.06
CA LYS A 154 -2.21 -6.60 0.81
C LYS A 154 -2.46 -5.36 -0.06
N LEU A 155 -2.61 -5.50 -1.37
CA LEU A 155 -2.88 -4.38 -2.28
C LEU A 155 -4.38 -4.04 -2.29
N PRO A 156 -4.74 -2.80 -2.66
CA PRO A 156 -6.13 -2.48 -2.93
C PRO A 156 -6.65 -3.27 -4.14
N ALA A 157 -7.96 -3.37 -4.28
CA ALA A 157 -8.61 -3.80 -5.51
C ALA A 157 -8.42 -2.75 -6.62
N LYS A 158 -8.68 -3.16 -7.87
CA LYS A 158 -8.53 -2.29 -9.03
C LYS A 158 -9.55 -1.15 -9.03
N PRO A 159 -9.24 0.02 -9.62
CA PRO A 159 -10.09 1.21 -9.60
C PRO A 159 -11.53 0.97 -10.03
N SER A 160 -11.76 0.18 -11.09
CA SER A 160 -13.09 -0.14 -11.61
C SER A 160 -14.02 -0.90 -10.64
N THR A 161 -13.47 -1.49 -9.57
CA THR A 161 -14.25 -2.21 -8.55
C THR A 161 -14.51 -1.40 -7.28
N ARG A 162 -14.01 -0.17 -7.20
CA ARG A 162 -14.03 0.66 -5.98
C ARG A 162 -14.94 1.87 -6.12
N ASP A 163 -15.48 2.34 -5.00
CA ASP A 163 -16.18 3.63 -4.92
C ASP A 163 -15.19 4.76 -4.61
N LEU A 164 -14.65 5.37 -5.67
CA LEU A 164 -13.60 6.37 -5.55
C LEU A 164 -14.05 7.69 -4.89
N LEU A 165 -15.35 8.02 -4.93
CA LEU A 165 -15.85 9.20 -4.23
C LEU A 165 -15.97 8.92 -2.74
N ALA A 166 -16.48 7.74 -2.38
CA ALA A 166 -16.51 7.31 -0.99
C ALA A 166 -15.10 7.19 -0.40
N GLU A 167 -14.09 6.80 -1.17
CA GLU A 167 -12.68 6.82 -0.70
C GLU A 167 -12.25 8.21 -0.23
N GLU A 168 -12.67 9.27 -0.91
CA GLU A 168 -12.36 10.66 -0.50
C GLU A 168 -13.13 11.10 0.74
N LEU A 169 -14.33 10.55 0.99
CA LEU A 169 -15.07 10.76 2.23
C LEU A 169 -14.43 10.00 3.39
N VAL A 170 -14.04 8.74 3.18
CA VAL A 170 -13.30 7.93 4.16
C VAL A 170 -11.96 8.58 4.48
N ARG A 171 -11.29 9.21 3.51
CA ARG A 171 -10.07 10.00 3.74
C ARG A 171 -10.29 11.11 4.76
N ASP A 172 -11.41 11.83 4.66
CA ASP A 172 -11.74 12.91 5.59
C ASP A 172 -12.04 12.36 7.00
N VAL A 173 -12.81 11.27 7.10
CA VAL A 173 -13.07 10.59 8.40
C VAL A 173 -11.77 10.06 9.01
N HIS A 174 -10.91 9.43 8.22
CA HIS A 174 -9.61 8.93 8.66
C HIS A 174 -8.71 10.06 9.20
N ALA A 175 -8.71 11.22 8.53
CA ALA A 175 -7.97 12.40 9.00
C ALA A 175 -8.53 12.90 10.35
N ILE A 176 -9.85 12.91 10.51
CA ILE A 176 -10.50 13.30 11.78
C ILE A 176 -10.12 12.33 12.91
N VAL A 177 -10.19 11.03 12.67
CA VAL A 177 -9.83 9.99 13.66
C VAL A 177 -8.38 10.12 14.09
N ASN A 178 -7.45 10.28 13.14
CA ASN A 178 -6.03 10.39 13.47
C ASN A 178 -5.67 11.73 14.14
N ALA A 179 -6.35 12.83 13.80
CA ALA A 179 -6.22 14.08 14.55
C ALA A 179 -6.68 13.92 16.00
N ALA A 180 -7.83 13.26 16.22
CA ALA A 180 -8.34 12.99 17.56
C ALA A 180 -7.36 12.12 18.39
N ARG A 181 -6.73 11.12 17.77
CA ARG A 181 -5.67 10.31 18.41
C ARG A 181 -4.44 11.12 18.78
N ALA A 182 -3.96 11.96 17.87
CA ALA A 182 -2.77 12.81 18.11
C ALA A 182 -3.01 13.81 19.25
N ASP A 183 -4.20 14.42 19.28
CA ASP A 183 -4.60 15.38 20.32
C ASP A 183 -5.06 14.72 21.63
N ARG A 184 -5.12 13.38 21.67
CA ARG A 184 -5.72 12.59 22.76
C ARG A 184 -7.14 13.03 23.11
N ASN A 185 -7.90 13.46 22.11
CA ASN A 185 -9.31 13.80 22.22
C ASN A 185 -10.14 12.52 22.08
N PHE A 186 -10.26 11.78 23.19
CA PHE A 186 -10.93 10.49 23.18
C PHE A 186 -12.43 10.57 22.90
N ASP A 187 -13.10 11.65 23.30
CA ASP A 187 -14.50 11.94 22.96
C ASP A 187 -14.70 11.92 21.44
N ARG A 188 -13.89 12.70 20.73
CA ARG A 188 -13.97 12.79 19.28
C ARG A 188 -13.61 11.48 18.60
N TYR A 189 -12.63 10.76 19.12
CA TYR A 189 -12.23 9.47 18.58
C TYR A 189 -13.35 8.43 18.76
N TRP A 190 -13.94 8.37 19.96
CA TRP A 190 -15.09 7.53 20.27
C TRP A 190 -16.28 7.86 19.37
N ASP A 191 -16.62 9.13 19.19
CA ASP A 191 -17.77 9.55 18.38
C ASP A 191 -17.68 9.16 16.90
N HIS A 192 -16.46 8.95 16.39
CA HIS A 192 -16.21 8.49 15.00
C HIS A 192 -15.99 6.98 14.90
N SER A 193 -16.16 6.25 16.00
CA SER A 193 -16.09 4.80 16.01
C SER A 193 -17.46 4.16 15.72
N ASP A 194 -17.47 2.93 15.22
CA ASP A 194 -18.69 2.23 14.82
C ASP A 194 -19.74 2.24 15.95
N PRO A 195 -20.99 2.66 15.70
CA PRO A 195 -22.08 2.57 16.68
C PRO A 195 -22.20 1.20 17.35
N ASP A 196 -22.06 0.09 16.60
CA ASP A 196 -22.22 -1.26 17.14
C ASP A 196 -21.05 -1.59 18.10
N ASP A 197 -19.82 -1.17 17.78
CA ASP A 197 -18.67 -1.36 18.66
C ASP A 197 -18.81 -0.56 19.97
N ARG A 198 -19.44 0.62 19.88
CA ARG A 198 -19.72 1.48 21.05
C ARG A 198 -20.74 0.89 22.01
N GLU A 199 -21.59 -0.02 21.54
CA GLU A 199 -22.51 -0.79 22.39
C GLU A 199 -21.83 -1.95 23.11
N LEU A 200 -20.70 -2.44 22.56
CA LEU A 200 -19.99 -3.63 23.06
C LEU A 200 -18.85 -3.29 24.04
N VAL A 201 -18.17 -2.16 23.84
CA VAL A 201 -17.01 -1.75 24.65
C VAL A 201 -17.38 -0.56 25.54
N ALA A 202 -17.05 -0.63 26.83
CA ALA A 202 -17.18 0.52 27.70
C ALA A 202 -16.19 1.63 27.29
N ARG A 203 -16.66 2.88 27.22
CA ARG A 203 -15.84 4.02 26.80
C ARG A 203 -14.56 4.15 27.62
N GLU A 204 -14.62 3.95 28.93
CA GLU A 204 -13.45 4.00 29.81
C GLU A 204 -12.41 2.96 29.43
N LYS A 205 -12.83 1.77 28.98
CA LYS A 205 -11.93 0.72 28.53
C LYS A 205 -11.28 1.04 27.20
N PHE A 206 -12.05 1.63 26.28
CA PHE A 206 -11.53 2.15 25.01
C PHE A 206 -10.46 3.23 25.25
N GLU A 207 -10.74 4.16 26.16
CA GLU A 207 -9.80 5.22 26.54
C GLU A 207 -8.52 4.66 27.15
N GLU A 208 -8.63 3.72 28.10
CA GLU A 208 -7.49 3.07 28.73
C GLU A 208 -6.55 2.44 27.69
N LEU A 209 -7.09 1.62 26.78
CA LEU A 209 -6.31 0.91 25.75
C LEU A 209 -5.57 1.88 24.81
N HIS A 210 -6.21 2.99 24.43
CA HIS A 210 -5.62 3.95 23.50
C HIS A 210 -4.71 4.97 24.20
N ALA A 211 -4.92 5.24 25.48
CA ALA A 211 -4.11 6.17 26.27
C ALA A 211 -2.66 5.69 26.48
N GLU A 212 -2.43 4.37 26.37
CA GLU A 212 -1.11 3.73 26.42
C GLU A 212 -0.20 4.14 25.26
N PHE A 213 -0.76 4.65 24.17
CA PHE A 213 -0.01 5.03 22.98
C PHE A 213 -0.06 6.54 22.73
N GLY A 214 1.05 7.06 22.21
CA GLY A 214 1.14 8.40 21.62
C GLY A 214 1.22 8.28 20.11
N PHE A 215 0.44 9.09 19.40
CA PHE A 215 0.37 9.12 17.94
C PHE A 215 0.91 10.46 17.44
N TYR A 216 1.92 10.42 16.56
CA TYR A 216 2.71 11.60 16.16
C TYR A 216 2.61 11.92 14.68
N GLY A 217 1.87 11.14 13.92
CA GLY A 217 1.65 11.34 12.49
C GLY A 217 0.98 10.12 11.88
N ALA A 218 0.14 10.35 10.88
CA ALA A 218 -0.48 9.30 10.10
C ALA A 218 -0.51 9.74 8.63
N LYS A 219 -0.07 8.86 7.73
CA LYS A 219 -0.09 9.09 6.29
C LYS A 219 -0.79 7.91 5.61
N PRO A 220 -1.96 8.11 4.98
CA PRO A 220 -2.60 7.05 4.22
C PRO A 220 -1.71 6.67 3.03
N LEU A 221 -1.45 5.38 2.87
CA LEU A 221 -0.76 4.79 1.73
C LEU A 221 -1.75 4.50 0.60
N TRP A 222 -2.89 3.89 0.94
CA TRP A 222 -4.03 3.74 0.04
C TRP A 222 -5.32 3.64 0.85
N ILE A 223 -6.43 3.97 0.17
CA ILE A 223 -7.79 3.82 0.68
C ILE A 223 -8.55 3.03 -0.37
N GLU A 224 -9.33 2.07 0.08
CA GLU A 224 -10.21 1.26 -0.75
C GLU A 224 -11.61 1.29 -0.14
N VAL A 225 -12.62 1.52 -0.98
CA VAL A 225 -14.02 1.36 -0.61
C VAL A 225 -14.69 0.38 -1.56
N VAL A 226 -15.30 -0.67 -1.00
CA VAL A 226 -16.08 -1.67 -1.73
C VAL A 226 -17.40 -1.90 -0.98
N GLY A 227 -18.50 -1.44 -1.59
CA GLY A 227 -19.82 -1.49 -0.94
C GLY A 227 -19.86 -0.62 0.33
N ASP A 228 -20.27 -1.23 1.44
CA ASP A 228 -20.37 -0.57 2.76
C ASP A 228 -19.12 -0.75 3.64
N SER A 229 -18.03 -1.26 3.07
CA SER A 229 -16.78 -1.51 3.78
C SER A 229 -15.63 -0.75 3.13
N ALA A 230 -14.71 -0.28 3.97
CA ALA A 230 -13.51 0.38 3.52
C ALA A 230 -12.28 -0.07 4.30
N ARG A 231 -11.14 -0.10 3.60
CA ARG A 231 -9.83 -0.41 4.16
C ARG A 231 -8.91 0.77 3.95
N VAL A 232 -8.19 1.18 4.99
CA VAL A 232 -7.17 2.22 4.92
C VAL A 232 -5.85 1.62 5.37
N GLN A 233 -4.92 1.44 4.43
CA GLN A 233 -3.53 1.21 4.83
C GLN A 233 -2.86 2.55 5.07
N HIS A 234 -2.20 2.69 6.19
CA HIS A 234 -1.48 3.92 6.53
C HIS A 234 -0.15 3.61 7.24
N GLU A 235 0.78 4.55 7.11
CA GLU A 235 1.97 4.60 7.94
C GLU A 235 1.67 5.52 9.14
N ILE A 236 1.84 5.01 10.35
CA ILE A 236 1.62 5.74 11.60
C ILE A 236 2.92 5.83 12.39
N LEU A 237 3.18 6.99 12.99
CA LEU A 237 4.29 7.19 13.91
C LEU A 237 3.77 7.05 15.34
N ILE A 238 4.09 5.94 16.00
CA ILE A 238 3.51 5.55 17.29
C ILE A 238 4.58 5.33 18.37
N LYS A 239 4.25 5.64 19.62
CA LYS A 239 5.10 5.36 20.80
C LYS A 239 4.27 4.78 21.92
N ASN A 240 4.74 3.68 22.52
CA ASN A 240 4.19 3.22 23.79
C ASN A 240 4.66 4.14 24.93
N LEU A 241 3.71 4.67 25.70
CA LEU A 241 3.93 5.67 26.74
C LEU A 241 4.18 5.06 28.13
N HIS A 242 4.21 3.72 28.23
CA HIS A 242 4.53 3.02 29.46
C HIS A 242 5.86 3.54 30.05
N PRO A 243 5.95 3.77 31.37
CA PRO A 243 7.12 4.37 32.00
C PRO A 243 8.46 3.70 31.66
N SER A 244 8.47 2.37 31.48
CA SER A 244 9.68 1.62 31.12
C SER A 244 10.18 1.88 29.70
N LEU A 245 9.33 2.40 28.80
CA LEU A 245 9.62 2.61 27.38
C LEU A 245 9.81 4.09 27.01
N ARG A 246 9.80 5.00 27.99
CA ARG A 246 9.87 6.46 27.78
C ARG A 246 11.06 6.94 26.94
N LYS A 247 12.19 6.22 26.98
CA LYS A 247 13.40 6.57 26.23
C LYS A 247 13.38 6.12 24.77
N MET A 248 12.41 5.31 24.35
CA MET A 248 12.25 4.93 22.96
C MET A 248 11.69 6.09 22.14
N ASP A 249 12.27 6.33 20.98
CA ASP A 249 11.71 7.25 20.01
C ASP A 249 10.45 6.64 19.37
N PRO A 250 9.49 7.47 18.91
CA PRO A 250 8.36 6.98 18.12
C PRO A 250 8.83 6.14 16.93
N GLN A 251 8.16 5.02 16.68
CA GLN A 251 8.50 4.08 15.61
C GLN A 251 7.44 4.14 14.51
N PRO A 252 7.85 4.06 13.22
CA PRO A 252 6.89 3.90 12.14
C PRO A 252 6.28 2.50 12.20
N ALA A 253 4.98 2.40 11.96
CA ALA A 253 4.25 1.16 11.79
C ALA A 253 3.32 1.28 10.58
N VAL A 254 3.17 0.18 9.82
CA VAL A 254 2.20 0.10 8.73
C VAL A 254 1.04 -0.78 9.20
N LEU A 255 -0.16 -0.21 9.22
CA LEU A 255 -1.38 -0.87 9.67
C LEU A 255 -2.45 -0.78 8.59
N VAL A 256 -3.41 -1.70 8.63
CA VAL A 256 -4.63 -1.64 7.83
C VAL A 256 -5.80 -1.49 8.78
N GLU A 257 -6.49 -0.36 8.68
CA GLU A 257 -7.68 -0.05 9.45
C GLU A 257 -8.94 -0.31 8.65
N GLN A 258 -10.01 -0.72 9.33
CA GLN A 258 -11.32 -0.95 8.74
C GLN A 258 -12.24 0.23 9.03
N TYR A 259 -13.13 0.53 8.09
CA TYR A 259 -14.20 1.49 8.25
C TYR A 259 -15.48 0.89 7.67
N ARG A 260 -16.61 1.19 8.30
CA ARG A 260 -17.93 0.71 7.87
C ARG A 260 -18.88 1.87 7.64
N ARG A 261 -19.75 1.74 6.64
CA ARG A 261 -20.85 2.67 6.41
C ARG A 261 -22.09 2.21 7.16
N VAL A 262 -22.63 3.08 8.02
CA VAL A 262 -23.87 2.89 8.77
C VAL A 262 -24.78 4.07 8.50
N ASP A 263 -25.98 3.81 7.98
CA ASP A 263 -26.98 4.83 7.62
C ASP A 263 -26.40 6.00 6.80
N GLY A 264 -25.49 5.69 5.87
CA GLY A 264 -24.84 6.67 5.00
C GLY A 264 -23.63 7.40 5.60
N THR A 265 -23.27 7.14 6.85
CA THR A 265 -22.11 7.73 7.53
C THR A 265 -20.98 6.71 7.70
N TRP A 266 -19.73 7.13 7.49
CA TRP A 266 -18.56 6.28 7.67
C TRP A 266 -18.01 6.37 9.09
N TYR A 267 -17.72 5.21 9.69
CA TYR A 267 -17.16 5.08 11.02
C TYR A 267 -15.91 4.21 11.00
N TYR A 268 -14.98 4.48 11.92
CA TYR A 268 -13.86 3.61 12.20
C TYR A 268 -14.37 2.32 12.86
N ASP A 269 -14.14 1.20 12.19
CA ASP A 269 -14.51 -0.13 12.66
C ASP A 269 -13.30 -0.67 13.43
N PHE A 270 -13.42 -0.71 14.76
CA PHE A 270 -12.37 -1.20 15.64
C PHE A 270 -12.66 -2.60 16.13
N LYS A 271 -13.52 -3.34 15.42
CA LYS A 271 -13.94 -4.70 15.73
C LYS A 271 -12.84 -5.48 16.44
N THR A 272 -13.23 -5.96 17.61
CA THR A 272 -12.47 -6.79 18.53
C THR A 272 -12.22 -8.21 18.02
N ASP A 273 -12.22 -8.42 16.69
CA ASP A 273 -11.69 -9.63 16.07
C ASP A 273 -10.17 -9.62 16.23
N HIS A 274 -9.71 -9.94 17.43
CA HIS A 274 -8.33 -10.30 17.68
C HIS A 274 -7.91 -11.34 16.64
N PRO A 275 -6.84 -11.11 15.85
CA PRO A 275 -6.09 -12.21 15.28
C PRO A 275 -5.37 -12.91 16.45
N GLY A 276 -6.13 -13.71 17.20
CA GLY A 276 -5.74 -14.23 18.51
C GLY A 276 -6.83 -15.04 19.22
N ALA A 277 -8.11 -14.96 18.81
CA ALA A 277 -9.15 -15.89 19.28
C ALA A 277 -9.09 -17.27 18.56
N ALA A 278 -7.92 -17.64 18.04
CA ALA A 278 -7.58 -18.99 17.66
C ALA A 278 -6.31 -19.40 18.45
N SER A 279 -6.53 -20.30 19.41
CA SER A 279 -5.57 -21.07 20.20
C SER A 279 -4.84 -20.38 21.37
N ASP A 280 -5.56 -20.09 22.46
CA ASP A 280 -4.98 -20.17 23.81
C ASP A 280 -4.92 -21.63 24.34
N ASP A 281 -5.30 -22.63 23.54
CA ASP A 281 -5.14 -24.06 23.86
C ASP A 281 -3.83 -24.69 23.31
N ALA A 282 -2.91 -23.91 22.75
CA ALA A 282 -1.68 -24.44 22.15
C ALA A 282 -0.40 -24.29 23.01
N VAL A 283 -0.52 -23.91 24.30
CA VAL A 283 0.61 -23.91 25.24
C VAL A 283 0.25 -24.67 26.52
N ALA A 284 -0.25 -25.89 26.35
CA ALA A 284 -0.34 -26.87 27.43
C ALA A 284 -0.28 -28.32 26.89
N ALA A 285 0.57 -28.58 25.90
CA ALA A 285 0.95 -29.95 25.52
C ALA A 285 2.20 -29.92 24.64
N SER A 286 3.37 -29.75 25.24
CA SER A 286 4.66 -30.35 24.83
C SER A 286 5.71 -29.96 25.86
N GLU A 287 5.89 -30.89 26.81
CA GLU A 287 7.11 -31.23 27.58
C GLU A 287 8.13 -30.15 27.96
#